data_AF-A0A538LVE7-F1
#
_entry.id   AF-A0A538LVE7-F1
#
_cell.length_a   1.000
_cell.length_b   1.000
_cell.length_c   1.000
_cell.angle_alpha   90.00
_cell.angle_beta   90.00
_cell.angle_gamma   90.00
#
_symmetry.space_group_name_H-M   'P 1'
#
loop_
_entity.id
_entity.type
_entity.pdbx_description
1 polymer ?
#
loop_
_entity_poly.entity_id
_entity_poly.type
_entity_poly.pdbx_seq_one_letter_code
_entity_poly.pdbx_strand_id
1 'polypeptide(L)'
;MRALSTLVGSLTMLATSAPATLAASTGGVSPTAPGSSTSNPPAPPRAPIRTAPVTARSSRLAYRGPVYERTASGEVIPYQLPPAGGQLSPGTGGSPVGVTASSKPQLLVPGSLARYVRGLAAAPMSAPAAVQEMIWAGDQIVGLPYIYGGGHGSFESPGYDCSGTVSFALHGAGLLATPEDSSELESFGSHGLGRWVTIFSNPGHAYVDVAGLRLDTSAADDPSNQQGPRWRPLRQQNSGYSVRHPLGF
;
A
#
# COMPACT_ATOMS: atom_id res chain seq x y z
N MET A 1 -1.33 12.15 -62.02
CA MET A 1 -0.36 11.79 -63.08
C MET A 1 0.97 12.48 -62.77
N ARG A 2 2.09 11.76 -63.02
CA ARG A 2 3.52 12.09 -62.76
C ARG A 2 3.96 11.83 -61.30
N ALA A 3 4.65 10.75 -60.91
CA ALA A 3 5.82 9.99 -61.37
C ALA A 3 7.10 10.29 -60.55
N LEU A 4 7.61 9.22 -59.93
CA LEU A 4 8.99 8.81 -59.59
C LEU A 4 9.94 9.76 -58.80
N SER A 5 10.50 9.26 -57.69
CA SER A 5 11.88 8.74 -57.67
C SER A 5 12.30 8.14 -56.32
N THR A 6 12.95 6.99 -56.40
CA THR A 6 13.62 6.22 -55.34
C THR A 6 14.99 6.79 -54.98
N LEU A 7 15.38 6.74 -53.71
CA LEU A 7 16.80 6.72 -53.32
C LEU A 7 17.05 5.68 -52.22
N VAL A 8 17.92 4.72 -52.56
CA VAL A 8 18.51 3.71 -51.68
C VAL A 8 19.76 4.31 -51.04
N GLY A 9 20.00 4.05 -49.75
CA GLY A 9 21.22 4.44 -49.05
C GLY A 9 21.48 3.55 -47.83
N SER A 10 22.19 2.45 -48.05
CA SER A 10 22.75 1.58 -47.01
C SER A 10 24.00 2.23 -46.39
N LEU A 11 24.12 2.24 -45.05
CA LEU A 11 25.34 2.64 -44.36
C LEU A 11 25.78 1.54 -43.38
N THR A 12 26.81 0.80 -43.78
CA THR A 12 27.59 -0.12 -42.94
C THR A 12 28.61 0.66 -42.12
N MET A 13 28.62 0.49 -40.80
CA MET A 13 29.66 0.99 -39.90
C MET A 13 30.57 -0.17 -39.46
N LEU A 14 31.85 -0.08 -39.84
CA LEU A 14 32.93 -0.97 -39.42
C LEU A 14 33.42 -0.63 -38.00
N ALA A 15 33.62 -1.65 -37.18
CA ALA A 15 34.34 -1.59 -35.92
C ALA A 15 35.86 -1.61 -36.18
N THR A 16 36.61 -0.77 -35.46
CA THR A 16 38.09 -0.86 -35.38
C THR A 16 38.53 -0.82 -33.92
N SER A 17 39.29 -1.84 -33.53
CA SER A 17 39.97 -2.00 -32.25
C SER A 17 41.39 -1.42 -32.32
N ALA A 18 41.86 -0.78 -31.25
CA ALA A 18 43.26 -0.36 -31.08
C ALA A 18 43.90 -1.01 -29.83
N PRO A 19 45.21 -1.33 -29.84
CA PRO A 19 45.86 -2.14 -28.80
C PRO A 19 46.57 -1.31 -27.72
N ALA A 20 46.89 -2.01 -26.63
CA ALA A 20 47.61 -1.54 -25.44
C ALA A 20 49.08 -1.17 -25.73
N THR A 21 49.59 -0.18 -25.01
CA THR A 21 51.03 0.08 -24.86
C THR A 21 51.40 0.10 -23.39
N LEU A 22 52.39 -0.74 -23.06
CA LEU A 22 53.12 -0.79 -21.80
C LEU A 22 54.13 0.36 -21.75
N ALA A 23 54.24 1.03 -20.60
CA ALA A 23 55.41 1.84 -20.27
C ALA A 23 55.80 1.55 -18.82
N ALA A 24 56.94 0.87 -18.66
CA ALA A 24 57.65 0.76 -17.40
C ALA A 24 58.38 2.08 -17.11
N SER A 25 58.32 2.57 -15.87
CA SER A 25 59.32 3.49 -15.35
C SER A 25 59.75 3.04 -13.94
N THR A 26 61.06 3.09 -13.76
CA THR A 26 61.84 2.63 -12.62
C THR A 26 61.85 3.64 -11.47
N GLY A 27 61.74 3.12 -10.24
CA GLY A 27 62.55 3.47 -9.06
C GLY A 27 62.67 4.93 -8.62
N GLY A 28 62.19 5.22 -7.41
CA GLY A 28 62.61 6.40 -6.64
C GLY A 28 61.97 6.44 -5.26
N VAL A 29 62.72 6.03 -4.23
CA VAL A 29 62.38 6.20 -2.81
C VAL A 29 63.07 7.45 -2.26
N SER A 30 62.35 8.29 -1.52
CA SER A 30 62.84 9.00 -0.32
C SER A 30 61.73 9.81 0.37
N PRO A 31 61.85 10.11 1.68
CA PRO A 31 60.69 10.22 2.58
C PRO A 31 60.47 11.63 3.19
N THR A 32 59.34 11.75 3.91
CA THR A 32 59.07 12.61 5.09
C THR A 32 58.25 13.90 4.89
N ALA A 33 56.99 13.90 5.38
CA ALA A 33 56.51 14.71 6.53
C ALA A 33 54.99 14.49 6.73
N PRO A 34 54.47 14.44 7.98
CA PRO A 34 53.09 14.05 8.24
C PRO A 34 52.14 15.24 8.06
N GLY A 35 51.29 15.19 7.04
CA GLY A 35 50.11 16.05 6.92
C GLY A 35 48.95 15.47 7.72
N SER A 36 48.50 16.20 8.73
CA SER A 36 47.34 15.87 9.57
C SER A 36 46.06 15.81 8.75
N SER A 37 45.64 14.62 8.33
CA SER A 37 44.30 14.38 7.80
C SER A 37 43.36 14.06 8.97
N THR A 38 42.63 15.05 9.45
CA THR A 38 41.43 14.82 10.28
C THR A 38 40.38 14.12 9.42
N SER A 39 40.32 12.79 9.49
CA SER A 39 39.19 12.05 8.96
C SER A 39 37.96 12.37 9.80
N ASN A 40 36.93 12.97 9.20
CA ASN A 40 35.60 12.99 9.82
C ASN A 40 35.19 11.54 10.11
N PRO A 41 34.65 11.23 11.30
CA PRO A 41 34.14 9.90 11.57
C PRO A 41 33.03 9.56 10.57
N PRO A 42 32.95 8.31 10.09
CA PRO A 42 31.89 7.89 9.19
C PRO A 42 30.54 8.15 9.86
N ALA A 43 29.60 8.69 9.08
CA ALA A 43 28.22 8.87 9.53
C ALA A 43 27.71 7.53 10.10
N PRO A 44 27.00 7.54 11.25
CA PRO A 44 26.51 6.32 11.85
C PRO A 44 25.66 5.56 10.82
N PRO A 45 25.76 4.21 10.77
CA PRO A 45 24.97 3.43 9.84
C PRO A 45 23.50 3.79 10.02
N ARG A 46 22.86 4.20 8.92
CA ARG A 46 21.42 4.42 8.88
C ARG A 46 20.75 3.17 9.44
N ALA A 47 19.97 3.33 10.50
CA ALA A 47 19.33 2.21 11.19
C ALA A 47 18.72 1.26 10.15
N PRO A 48 18.97 -0.06 10.24
CA PRO A 48 18.44 -1.00 9.27
C PRO A 48 16.93 -0.82 9.21
N ILE A 49 16.43 -0.48 8.02
CA ILE A 49 15.00 -0.41 7.75
C ILE A 49 14.46 -1.78 8.12
N ARG A 50 13.63 -1.86 9.17
CA ARG A 50 13.07 -3.12 9.66
C ARG A 50 12.44 -3.88 8.48
N THR A 51 13.07 -4.98 8.11
CA THR A 51 12.67 -5.94 7.08
C THR A 51 11.79 -7.05 7.63
N ALA A 52 11.52 -7.05 8.94
CA ALA A 52 10.50 -7.91 9.49
C ALA A 52 9.18 -7.53 8.80
N PRO A 53 8.55 -8.44 8.04
CA PRO A 53 7.25 -8.17 7.46
C PRO A 53 6.34 -7.71 8.60
N VAL A 54 5.51 -6.73 8.31
CA VAL A 54 4.57 -6.14 9.26
C VAL A 54 3.41 -7.13 9.53
N THR A 55 3.76 -8.36 9.91
CA THR A 55 2.87 -9.46 10.31
C THR A 55 2.90 -9.68 11.82
N ALA A 56 3.51 -8.76 12.59
CA ALA A 56 3.51 -8.81 14.04
C ALA A 56 2.06 -8.75 14.54
N ARG A 57 1.53 -9.91 14.93
CA ARG A 57 0.15 -10.13 15.38
C ARG A 57 -0.21 -9.11 16.47
N SER A 58 -1.00 -8.10 16.14
CA SER A 58 -1.62 -7.26 17.17
C SER A 58 -2.86 -7.98 17.68
N SER A 59 -2.72 -8.77 18.75
CA SER A 59 -3.84 -9.42 19.44
C SER A 59 -4.74 -8.42 20.21
N ARG A 60 -4.32 -7.16 20.32
CA ARG A 60 -5.12 -6.10 20.94
C ARG A 60 -5.66 -5.16 19.86
N LEU A 61 -6.93 -5.33 19.52
CA LEU A 61 -7.68 -4.35 18.73
C LEU A 61 -7.81 -3.01 19.47
N ALA A 62 -7.80 -3.01 20.81
CA ALA A 62 -7.97 -1.81 21.61
C ALA A 62 -6.68 -0.98 21.71
N TYR A 63 -6.47 -0.10 20.75
CA TYR A 63 -5.46 0.95 20.83
C TYR A 63 -5.93 2.10 21.74
N ARG A 64 -5.06 2.54 22.66
CA ARG A 64 -5.32 3.64 23.62
C ARG A 64 -4.34 4.82 23.49
N GLY A 65 -3.44 4.76 22.51
CA GLY A 65 -2.50 5.85 22.27
C GLY A 65 -3.14 7.02 21.52
N PRO A 66 -2.36 8.05 21.18
CA PRO A 66 -2.87 9.18 20.42
C PRO A 66 -3.29 8.75 19.01
N VAL A 67 -4.41 9.29 18.56
CA VAL A 67 -4.93 9.17 17.20
C VAL A 67 -5.00 10.59 16.63
N TYR A 68 -4.65 10.73 15.36
CA TYR A 68 -4.70 11.98 14.63
C TYR A 68 -5.61 11.80 13.42
N GLU A 69 -6.06 12.91 12.85
CA GLU A 69 -6.82 12.93 11.60
C GLU A 69 -6.09 13.84 10.62
N ARG A 70 -5.99 13.37 9.37
CA ARG A 70 -5.56 14.20 8.25
C ARG A 70 -6.79 14.88 7.66
N THR A 71 -6.83 16.20 7.72
CA THR A 71 -7.91 17.00 7.17
C THR A 71 -7.85 17.03 5.63
N ALA A 72 -8.90 17.51 4.99
CA ALA A 72 -8.92 17.71 3.53
C ALA A 72 -7.83 18.68 3.03
N SER A 73 -7.36 19.61 3.86
CA SER A 73 -6.22 20.49 3.54
C SER A 73 -4.86 19.81 3.75
N GLY A 74 -4.82 18.58 4.25
CA GLY A 74 -3.62 17.82 4.55
C GLY A 74 -3.00 18.10 5.92
N GLU A 75 -3.65 18.90 6.76
CA GLU A 75 -3.20 19.18 8.13
C GLU A 75 -3.44 17.96 9.02
N VAL A 76 -2.50 17.66 9.92
CA VAL A 76 -2.61 16.55 10.87
C VAL A 76 -2.96 17.11 12.25
N ILE A 77 -4.19 16.87 12.70
CA ILE A 77 -4.71 17.37 13.97
C ILE A 77 -5.02 16.21 14.94
N PRO A 78 -5.00 16.43 16.27
CA PRO A 78 -5.46 15.42 17.21
C PRO A 78 -6.90 15.01 16.89
N TYR A 79 -7.15 13.71 16.75
CA TYR A 79 -8.49 13.21 16.44
C TYR A 79 -9.39 13.39 17.66
N GLN A 80 -10.45 14.18 17.48
CA GLN A 80 -11.49 14.35 18.47
C GLN A 80 -12.68 13.48 18.11
N LEU A 81 -13.22 12.79 19.10
CA LEU A 81 -14.39 11.95 18.85
C LEU A 81 -15.58 12.84 18.51
N PRO A 82 -16.38 12.46 17.50
CA PRO A 82 -17.71 13.02 17.35
C PRO A 82 -18.46 12.86 18.68
N PRO A 83 -19.23 13.87 19.13
CA PRO A 83 -20.06 13.74 20.31
C PRO A 83 -20.94 12.49 20.18
N ALA A 84 -20.93 11.63 21.20
CA ALA A 84 -21.83 10.48 21.24
C ALA A 84 -23.27 10.99 21.29
N GLY A 85 -24.02 10.82 20.20
CA GLY A 85 -25.46 11.16 20.17
C GLY A 85 -25.83 12.45 19.44
N GLY A 86 -25.14 12.82 18.36
CA GLY A 86 -25.72 13.75 17.38
C GLY A 86 -26.94 13.10 16.72
N GLN A 87 -28.14 13.38 17.25
CA GLN A 87 -29.40 13.22 16.51
C GLN A 87 -29.19 13.79 15.11
N LEU A 88 -29.47 12.99 14.08
CA LEU A 88 -29.79 13.51 12.76
C LEU A 88 -31.05 14.36 12.95
N SER A 89 -30.89 15.67 13.14
CA SER A 89 -32.02 16.59 13.05
C SER A 89 -32.64 16.38 11.67
N PRO A 90 -33.91 15.98 11.56
CA PRO A 90 -34.57 15.90 10.28
C PRO A 90 -34.84 17.35 9.86
N GLY A 91 -33.89 17.91 9.11
CA GLY A 91 -34.15 19.11 8.32
C GLY A 91 -35.26 18.79 7.35
N THR A 92 -36.45 19.29 7.62
CA THR A 92 -37.62 19.21 6.76
C THR A 92 -37.32 19.86 5.42
N GLY A 93 -37.34 19.07 4.33
CA GLY A 93 -37.43 19.60 2.98
C GLY A 93 -36.65 18.83 1.92
N GLY A 94 -37.30 17.83 1.32
CA GLY A 94 -36.92 17.23 0.03
C GLY A 94 -35.69 16.34 0.06
N SER A 95 -35.84 15.08 -0.34
CA SER A 95 -34.70 14.20 -0.62
C SER A 95 -34.06 14.60 -1.97
N PRO A 96 -32.84 15.17 -2.01
CA PRO A 96 -31.99 14.92 -3.16
C PRO A 96 -31.58 13.44 -3.11
N VAL A 97 -31.94 12.68 -4.13
CA VAL A 97 -31.20 11.46 -4.49
C VAL A 97 -29.73 11.85 -4.64
N GLY A 98 -28.91 11.40 -3.70
CA GLY A 98 -27.50 11.80 -3.60
C GLY A 98 -27.12 12.29 -2.20
N VAL A 99 -27.38 11.50 -1.15
CA VAL A 99 -26.64 11.67 0.10
C VAL A 99 -25.27 11.06 -0.11
N THR A 100 -24.27 11.87 -0.45
CA THR A 100 -22.87 11.50 -0.20
C THR A 100 -22.78 11.18 1.29
N ALA A 101 -22.70 9.90 1.64
CA ALA A 101 -22.30 9.53 2.99
C ALA A 101 -21.00 10.29 3.27
N SER A 102 -20.92 11.02 4.38
CA SER A 102 -19.71 11.73 4.75
C SER A 102 -18.53 10.76 4.67
N SER A 103 -17.51 11.10 3.87
CA SER A 103 -16.30 10.30 3.76
C SER A 103 -15.76 10.02 5.15
N LYS A 104 -15.41 8.77 5.43
CA LYS A 104 -14.85 8.40 6.74
C LYS A 104 -13.50 9.10 6.93
N PRO A 105 -13.16 9.47 8.18
CA PRO A 105 -11.98 10.28 8.48
C PRO A 105 -10.68 9.55 8.10
N GLN A 106 -9.68 10.31 7.66
CA GLN A 106 -8.34 9.80 7.38
C GLN A 106 -7.52 9.71 8.67
N LEU A 107 -7.68 8.62 9.42
CA LEU A 107 -7.04 8.46 10.72
C LEU A 107 -5.56 8.08 10.63
N LEU A 108 -4.76 8.61 11.55
CA LEU A 108 -3.32 8.41 11.65
C LEU A 108 -2.89 8.02 13.08
N VAL A 109 -1.85 7.19 13.17
CA VAL A 109 -1.21 6.81 14.45
C VAL A 109 0.31 6.83 14.34
N PRO A 110 1.04 7.17 15.42
CA PRO A 110 2.49 7.06 15.44
C PRO A 110 3.00 5.62 15.23
N GLY A 111 4.21 5.50 14.69
CA GLY A 111 4.88 4.22 14.50
C GLY A 111 4.64 3.60 13.12
N SER A 112 4.85 2.28 13.02
CA SER A 112 4.88 1.53 11.76
C SER A 112 3.79 0.46 11.63
N LEU A 113 2.80 0.46 12.53
CA LEU A 113 1.70 -0.49 12.51
C LEU A 113 0.38 0.27 12.51
N ALA A 114 -0.55 -0.15 11.67
CA ALA A 114 -1.92 0.31 11.73
C ALA A 114 -2.56 -0.09 13.07
N ARG A 115 -3.59 0.66 13.46
CA ARG A 115 -4.34 0.44 14.69
C ARG A 115 -5.82 0.48 14.42
N TYR A 116 -6.52 -0.53 14.93
CA TYR A 116 -7.98 -0.55 14.86
C TYR A 116 -8.55 0.48 15.84
N VAL A 117 -9.33 1.42 15.32
CA VAL A 117 -9.95 2.52 16.07
C VAL A 117 -11.43 2.56 15.71
N ARG A 118 -12.27 2.00 16.59
CA ARG A 118 -13.74 2.06 16.49
C ARG A 118 -14.32 1.62 15.12
N GLY A 119 -13.81 0.53 14.56
CA GLY A 119 -14.29 0.02 13.27
C GLY A 119 -13.45 0.43 12.08
N LEU A 120 -12.57 1.42 12.23
CA LEU A 120 -11.68 1.90 11.18
C LEU A 120 -10.24 1.51 11.48
N ALA A 121 -9.38 1.56 10.47
CA ALA A 121 -7.95 1.43 10.61
C ALA A 121 -7.28 2.81 10.58
N ALA A 122 -6.62 3.19 11.67
CA ALA A 122 -5.74 4.34 11.66
C ALA A 122 -4.40 3.95 11.03
N ALA A 123 -4.01 4.68 9.97
CA ALA A 123 -2.79 4.42 9.21
C ALA A 123 -1.54 4.85 9.99
N PRO A 124 -0.45 4.08 9.94
CA PRO A 124 0.78 4.47 10.61
C PRO A 124 1.47 5.63 9.88
N MET A 125 1.86 6.66 10.61
CA MET A 125 2.53 7.85 10.06
C MET A 125 3.87 7.55 9.36
N SER A 126 4.53 6.43 9.69
CA SER A 126 5.76 6.01 9.02
C SER A 126 5.55 5.13 7.79
N ALA A 127 4.30 4.78 7.47
CA ALA A 127 3.99 4.09 6.22
C ALA A 127 4.17 5.01 5.02
N PRO A 128 4.57 4.46 3.86
CA PRO A 128 4.51 5.19 2.59
C PRO A 128 3.10 5.70 2.30
N ALA A 129 2.99 6.82 1.57
CA ALA A 129 1.71 7.46 1.28
C ALA A 129 0.68 6.49 0.67
N ALA A 130 1.08 5.68 -0.31
CA ALA A 130 0.20 4.69 -0.93
C ALA A 130 -0.38 3.66 0.06
N VAL A 131 0.37 3.30 1.11
CA VAL A 131 -0.11 2.38 2.16
C VAL A 131 -1.12 3.08 3.08
N GLN A 132 -0.93 4.38 3.34
CA GLN A 132 -1.92 5.17 4.10
C GLN A 132 -3.22 5.33 3.29
N GLU A 133 -3.11 5.65 2.00
CA GLU A 133 -4.26 5.76 1.09
C GLU A 133 -5.00 4.42 0.95
N MET A 134 -4.29 3.29 0.87
CA MET A 134 -4.91 1.95 0.86
C MET A 134 -5.78 1.72 2.09
N ILE A 135 -5.28 2.11 3.27
CA ILE A 135 -6.00 1.98 4.53
C ILE A 135 -7.27 2.84 4.51
N TRP A 136 -7.14 4.12 4.15
CA TRP A 136 -8.28 5.04 4.13
C TRP A 136 -9.31 4.70 3.05
N ALA A 137 -8.88 4.14 1.93
CA ALA A 137 -9.76 3.59 0.92
C ALA A 137 -10.53 2.38 1.46
N GLY A 138 -9.83 1.41 2.06
CA GLY A 138 -10.48 0.28 2.73
C GLY A 138 -11.50 0.74 3.77
N ASP A 139 -11.16 1.74 4.58
CA ASP A 139 -12.08 2.34 5.55
C ASP A 139 -13.39 2.79 4.92
N GLN A 140 -13.39 3.38 3.71
CA GLN A 140 -14.61 3.86 3.04
C GLN A 140 -15.65 2.75 2.88
N ILE A 141 -15.22 1.53 2.53
CA ILE A 141 -16.14 0.40 2.27
C ILE A 141 -16.39 -0.48 3.50
N VAL A 142 -15.67 -0.27 4.60
CA VAL A 142 -15.87 -1.04 5.83
C VAL A 142 -17.31 -0.93 6.34
N GLY A 143 -17.95 -2.08 6.58
CA GLY A 143 -19.33 -2.16 7.05
C GLY A 143 -20.41 -2.12 5.98
N LEU A 144 -20.03 -2.03 4.70
CA LEU A 144 -20.92 -2.36 3.60
C LEU A 144 -21.19 -3.89 3.56
N PRO A 145 -22.30 -4.33 2.94
CA PRO A 145 -22.60 -5.76 2.84
C PRO A 145 -21.62 -6.48 1.91
N TYR A 146 -21.49 -7.79 2.13
CA TYR A 146 -20.92 -8.69 1.13
C TYR A 146 -21.93 -8.90 -0.01
N ILE A 147 -21.50 -8.65 -1.24
CA ILE A 147 -22.30 -8.92 -2.45
C ILE A 147 -21.40 -9.66 -3.43
N TYR A 148 -21.78 -10.88 -3.82
CA TYR A 148 -21.05 -11.66 -4.83
C TYR A 148 -20.97 -10.89 -6.16
N GLY A 149 -19.77 -10.69 -6.70
CA GLY A 149 -19.50 -9.86 -7.87
C GLY A 149 -19.45 -8.35 -7.57
N GLY A 150 -19.66 -7.94 -6.32
CA GLY A 150 -19.65 -6.55 -5.90
C GLY A 150 -18.26 -5.94 -6.04
N GLY A 151 -18.16 -4.82 -6.77
CA GLY A 151 -16.90 -4.14 -7.07
C GLY A 151 -16.21 -4.56 -8.37
N HIS A 152 -16.73 -5.54 -9.12
CA HIS A 152 -16.09 -6.01 -10.36
C HIS A 152 -16.44 -5.20 -11.61
N GLY A 153 -17.67 -4.66 -11.70
CA GLY A 153 -18.09 -3.81 -12.83
C GLY A 153 -17.70 -2.33 -12.68
N SER A 154 -17.41 -1.90 -11.45
CA SER A 154 -17.04 -0.53 -11.09
C SER A 154 -16.46 -0.54 -9.67
N PHE A 155 -15.57 0.40 -9.37
CA PHE A 155 -15.14 0.66 -7.99
C PHE A 155 -16.26 1.27 -7.14
N GLU A 156 -17.34 1.79 -7.73
CA GLU A 156 -18.53 2.21 -6.98
C GLU A 156 -19.55 1.07 -6.94
N SER A 157 -19.78 0.51 -5.76
CA SER A 157 -20.72 -0.60 -5.56
C SER A 157 -21.47 -0.49 -4.22
N PRO A 158 -22.75 -0.93 -4.14
CA PRO A 158 -23.50 -0.96 -2.87
C PRO A 158 -22.97 -1.98 -1.85
N GLY A 159 -22.08 -2.88 -2.27
CA GLY A 159 -21.42 -3.88 -1.45
C GLY A 159 -20.30 -4.55 -2.26
N TYR A 160 -19.41 -5.26 -1.57
CA TYR A 160 -18.19 -5.79 -2.19
C TYR A 160 -17.99 -7.25 -1.83
N ASP A 161 -17.52 -8.05 -2.78
CA ASP A 161 -17.02 -9.38 -2.46
C ASP A 161 -15.55 -9.34 -2.01
N CYS A 162 -14.92 -10.50 -1.89
CA CYS A 162 -13.54 -10.64 -1.43
C CYS A 162 -12.54 -9.90 -2.34
N SER A 163 -12.53 -10.21 -3.63
CA SER A 163 -11.62 -9.60 -4.61
C SER A 163 -11.97 -8.15 -4.93
N GLY A 164 -13.26 -7.81 -4.99
CA GLY A 164 -13.72 -6.42 -5.13
C GLY A 164 -13.28 -5.54 -3.96
N THR A 165 -13.24 -6.07 -2.74
CA THR A 165 -12.73 -5.36 -1.55
C THR A 165 -11.24 -5.07 -1.66
N VAL A 166 -10.44 -6.07 -2.04
CA VAL A 166 -8.98 -5.92 -2.23
C VAL A 166 -8.70 -4.94 -3.36
N SER A 167 -9.40 -5.09 -4.49
CA SER A 167 -9.30 -4.22 -5.66
C SER A 167 -9.63 -2.76 -5.32
N PHE A 168 -10.69 -2.51 -4.54
CA PHE A 168 -11.06 -1.15 -4.11
C PHE A 168 -9.94 -0.48 -3.30
N ALA A 169 -9.36 -1.20 -2.33
CA ALA A 169 -8.27 -0.67 -1.52
C ALA A 169 -7.00 -0.40 -2.34
N LEU A 170 -6.65 -1.30 -3.27
CA LEU A 170 -5.53 -1.10 -4.19
C LEU A 170 -5.76 0.08 -5.14
N HIS A 171 -6.98 0.27 -5.63
CA HIS A 171 -7.35 1.38 -6.49
C HIS A 171 -7.24 2.72 -5.77
N GLY A 172 -7.75 2.82 -4.54
CA GLY A 172 -7.60 4.02 -3.71
C GLY A 172 -6.14 4.38 -3.40
N ALA A 173 -5.24 3.39 -3.41
CA ALA A 173 -3.80 3.58 -3.29
C ALA A 173 -3.10 3.97 -4.61
N GLY A 174 -3.83 4.04 -5.73
CA GLY A 174 -3.27 4.26 -7.06
C GLY A 174 -2.46 3.08 -7.61
N LEU A 175 -2.67 1.88 -7.07
CA LEU A 175 -1.91 0.67 -7.41
C LEU A 175 -2.65 -0.27 -8.37
N LEU A 176 -3.94 -0.03 -8.60
CA LEU A 176 -4.77 -0.84 -9.48
C LEU A 176 -5.73 0.04 -10.28
N ALA A 177 -5.73 -0.12 -11.61
CA ALA A 177 -6.53 0.71 -12.52
C ALA A 177 -7.91 0.12 -12.81
N THR A 178 -8.05 -1.20 -12.78
CA THR A 178 -9.29 -1.94 -13.06
C THR A 178 -9.51 -3.00 -11.99
N PRO A 179 -10.75 -3.26 -11.55
CA PRO A 179 -11.01 -4.33 -10.60
C PRO A 179 -10.51 -5.68 -11.13
N GLU A 180 -9.85 -6.45 -10.27
CA GLU A 180 -9.38 -7.81 -10.56
C GLU A 180 -10.16 -8.81 -9.70
N ASP A 181 -10.46 -9.98 -10.26
CA ASP A 181 -10.96 -11.13 -9.52
C ASP A 181 -9.88 -11.85 -8.71
N SER A 182 -10.31 -12.78 -7.86
CA SER A 182 -9.40 -13.49 -6.97
C SER A 182 -8.34 -14.32 -7.72
N SER A 183 -8.63 -14.84 -8.92
CA SER A 183 -7.66 -15.58 -9.73
C SER A 183 -6.67 -14.62 -10.40
N GLU A 184 -7.11 -13.46 -10.87
CA GLU A 184 -6.24 -12.41 -11.42
C GLU A 184 -5.26 -11.88 -10.36
N LEU A 185 -5.75 -11.63 -9.14
CA LEU A 185 -4.93 -11.20 -8.00
C LEU A 185 -3.85 -12.22 -7.61
N GLU A 186 -3.98 -13.51 -7.99
CA GLU A 186 -2.90 -14.49 -7.82
C GLU A 186 -1.67 -14.19 -8.66
N SER A 187 -1.73 -13.25 -9.61
CA SER A 187 -0.62 -12.80 -10.45
C SER A 187 -0.23 -11.34 -10.23
N PHE A 188 -0.91 -10.64 -9.32
CA PHE A 188 -0.68 -9.24 -9.03
C PHE A 188 0.71 -8.99 -8.42
N GLY A 189 1.41 -7.94 -8.90
CA GLY A 189 2.66 -7.48 -8.30
C GLY A 189 3.78 -8.53 -8.24
N SER A 190 4.51 -8.57 -7.13
CA SER A 190 5.61 -9.53 -6.88
C SER A 190 5.18 -10.68 -5.98
N HIS A 191 5.87 -11.82 -6.11
CA HIS A 191 5.65 -12.98 -5.24
C HIS A 191 6.19 -12.76 -3.82
N GLY A 192 5.48 -13.28 -2.82
CA GLY A 192 5.93 -13.35 -1.43
C GLY A 192 5.32 -12.27 -0.53
N LEU A 193 5.78 -12.25 0.71
CA LEU A 193 5.34 -11.28 1.72
C LEU A 193 5.91 -9.90 1.38
N GLY A 194 5.04 -8.90 1.31
CA GLY A 194 5.46 -7.51 1.26
C GLY A 194 5.80 -6.97 2.65
N ARG A 195 6.46 -5.81 2.69
CA ARG A 195 6.88 -5.19 3.95
C ARG A 195 5.70 -4.53 4.67
N TRP A 196 4.81 -3.91 3.91
CA TRP A 196 3.62 -3.20 4.38
C TRP A 196 2.33 -3.86 3.93
N VAL A 197 2.31 -4.38 2.70
CA VAL A 197 1.11 -4.92 2.07
C VAL A 197 1.37 -6.36 1.67
N THR A 198 0.48 -7.29 1.99
CA THR A 198 0.52 -8.66 1.49
C THR A 198 -0.88 -9.10 1.10
N ILE A 199 -1.05 -9.44 -0.17
CA ILE A 199 -2.28 -9.97 -0.73
C ILE A 199 -2.21 -11.50 -0.67
N PHE A 200 -3.28 -12.11 -0.20
CA PHE A 200 -3.47 -13.55 -0.20
C PHE A 200 -4.64 -13.85 -1.11
N SER A 201 -4.39 -14.58 -2.20
CA SER A 201 -5.43 -14.88 -3.19
C SER A 201 -5.40 -16.33 -3.65
N ASN A 202 -6.56 -16.88 -3.94
CA ASN A 202 -6.76 -18.15 -4.64
C ASN A 202 -8.13 -18.10 -5.35
N PRO A 203 -8.53 -19.09 -6.15
CA PRO A 203 -9.77 -19.00 -6.95
C PRO A 203 -11.07 -18.88 -6.14
N GLY A 204 -11.01 -19.09 -4.82
CA GLY A 204 -12.18 -19.04 -3.94
C GLY A 204 -12.24 -17.82 -3.01
N HIS A 205 -11.13 -17.11 -2.80
CA HIS A 205 -11.08 -15.99 -1.85
C HIS A 205 -9.85 -15.10 -2.04
N ALA A 206 -10.01 -13.81 -1.76
CA ALA A 206 -8.93 -12.83 -1.68
C ALA A 206 -9.04 -11.95 -0.44
N TYR A 207 -7.92 -11.62 0.20
CA TYR A 207 -7.82 -10.61 1.26
C TYR A 207 -6.44 -9.98 1.27
N VAL A 208 -6.29 -8.88 2.02
CA VAL A 208 -5.02 -8.15 2.09
C VAL A 208 -4.66 -7.77 3.52
N ASP A 209 -3.43 -8.06 3.91
CA ASP A 209 -2.80 -7.54 5.12
C ASP A 209 -2.13 -6.20 4.79
N VAL A 210 -2.50 -5.14 5.50
CA VAL A 210 -1.99 -3.78 5.32
C VAL A 210 -1.52 -3.24 6.67
N ALA A 211 -0.22 -3.00 6.80
CA ALA A 211 0.43 -2.48 7.99
C ALA A 211 0.03 -3.20 9.31
N GLY A 212 -0.25 -4.51 9.24
CA GLY A 212 -0.50 -5.37 10.40
C GLY A 212 -1.97 -5.50 10.78
N LEU A 213 -2.87 -5.01 9.94
CA LEU A 213 -4.30 -5.33 9.97
C LEU A 213 -4.71 -6.02 8.68
N ARG A 214 -5.69 -6.91 8.77
CA ARG A 214 -6.26 -7.60 7.62
C ARG A 214 -7.53 -6.90 7.16
N LEU A 215 -7.63 -6.53 5.90
CA LEU A 215 -8.89 -6.18 5.24
C LEU A 215 -9.45 -7.43 4.56
N ASP A 216 -10.59 -7.92 5.04
CA ASP A 216 -11.19 -9.18 4.60
C ASP A 216 -12.71 -9.16 4.75
N THR A 217 -13.39 -9.84 3.83
CA THR A 217 -14.84 -10.04 3.86
C THR A 217 -15.29 -11.28 4.62
N SER A 218 -14.40 -12.25 4.80
CA SER A 218 -14.61 -13.46 5.58
C SER A 218 -14.45 -13.20 7.07
N ALA A 219 -15.36 -13.76 7.88
CA ALA A 219 -15.24 -13.74 9.33
C ALA A 219 -14.20 -14.71 9.91
N ALA A 220 -13.44 -15.43 9.08
CA ALA A 220 -12.41 -16.36 9.55
C ALA A 220 -11.45 -15.70 10.54
N ASP A 221 -11.22 -16.34 11.69
CA ASP A 221 -10.36 -15.85 12.78
C ASP A 221 -10.80 -14.50 13.39
N ASP A 222 -12.03 -14.03 13.14
CA ASP A 222 -12.63 -12.84 13.76
C ASP A 222 -13.77 -13.21 14.72
N PRO A 223 -13.66 -12.88 16.03
CA PRO A 223 -14.70 -13.20 17.02
C PRO A 223 -16.05 -12.51 16.77
N SER A 224 -16.12 -11.48 15.91
CA SER A 224 -17.38 -10.78 15.60
C SER A 224 -18.35 -11.57 14.74
N ASN A 225 -17.86 -12.58 13.99
CA ASN A 225 -18.61 -13.36 13.00
C ASN A 225 -19.36 -12.53 11.93
N GLN A 226 -18.98 -11.27 11.71
CA GLN A 226 -19.61 -10.40 10.73
C GLN A 226 -19.03 -10.60 9.32
N GLN A 227 -19.89 -10.57 8.30
CA GLN A 227 -19.50 -10.65 6.89
C GLN A 227 -19.33 -9.26 6.26
N GLY A 228 -18.68 -9.23 5.10
CA GLY A 228 -18.44 -8.00 4.33
C GLY A 228 -17.15 -7.29 4.72
N PRO A 229 -16.77 -6.21 4.00
CA PRO A 229 -15.48 -5.56 4.17
C PRO A 229 -15.28 -5.09 5.60
N ARG A 230 -14.21 -5.56 6.25
CA ARG A 230 -13.86 -5.22 7.64
C ARG A 230 -12.35 -5.29 7.85
N TRP A 231 -11.85 -4.42 8.72
CA TRP A 231 -10.53 -4.60 9.32
C TRP A 231 -10.58 -5.61 10.46
N ARG A 232 -9.67 -6.58 10.43
CA ARG A 232 -9.64 -7.75 11.31
C ARG A 232 -8.22 -8.03 11.79
N PRO A 233 -8.06 -8.83 12.85
CA PRO A 233 -6.77 -9.44 13.16
C PRO A 233 -6.23 -10.24 11.98
N LEU A 234 -4.90 -10.34 11.90
CA LEU A 234 -4.21 -11.19 10.94
C LEU A 234 -4.62 -12.66 11.13
N ARG A 235 -4.72 -13.40 10.02
CA ARG A 235 -4.98 -14.83 10.05
C ARG A 235 -3.79 -15.61 10.57
N GLN A 236 -4.09 -16.78 11.15
CA GLN A 236 -3.04 -17.71 11.59
C GLN A 236 -2.68 -18.73 10.50
N GLN A 237 -3.61 -19.03 9.59
CA GLN A 237 -3.48 -20.07 8.57
C GLN A 237 -3.77 -19.47 7.19
N ASN A 238 -2.74 -19.46 6.34
CA ASN A 238 -2.78 -18.90 4.98
C ASN A 238 -2.39 -19.95 3.91
N SER A 239 -2.40 -21.24 4.27
CA SER A 239 -2.09 -22.32 3.33
C SER A 239 -3.09 -22.35 2.18
N GLY A 240 -2.59 -22.55 0.95
CA GLY A 240 -3.43 -22.60 -0.24
C GLY A 240 -3.75 -21.23 -0.86
N TYR A 241 -3.12 -20.16 -0.38
CA TYR A 241 -3.15 -18.85 -1.03
C TYR A 241 -1.83 -18.59 -1.76
N SER A 242 -1.94 -18.07 -2.98
CA SER A 242 -0.88 -17.32 -3.65
C SER A 242 -0.63 -16.04 -2.86
N VAL A 243 0.64 -15.82 -2.50
CA VAL A 243 1.06 -14.68 -1.68
C VAL A 243 1.73 -13.65 -2.59
N ARG A 244 1.15 -12.45 -2.63
CA ARG A 244 1.54 -11.34 -3.51
C ARG A 244 1.73 -10.06 -2.75
N HIS A 245 2.46 -9.11 -3.34
CA HIS A 245 2.51 -7.75 -2.83
C HIS A 245 2.75 -6.72 -3.94
N PRO A 246 2.28 -5.46 -3.78
CA PRO A 246 2.60 -4.39 -4.72
C PRO A 246 4.11 -4.07 -4.72
N LEU A 247 4.62 -3.66 -5.88
CA LEU A 247 6.05 -3.30 -6.01
C LEU A 247 6.41 -2.12 -5.11
N GLY A 248 7.50 -2.26 -4.35
CA GLY A 248 8.02 -1.20 -3.48
C GLY A 248 7.38 -1.14 -2.08
N PHE A 249 6.41 -2.00 -1.77
CA PHE A 249 5.69 -2.04 -0.51
C PHE A 249 5.68 -3.42 0.14
#